data_AF-M2TJH8-F1
#
_entry.id   AF-M2TJH8-F1
#
_cell.length_a   1.000
_cell.length_b   1.000
_cell.length_c   1.000
_cell.angle_alpha   90.00
_cell.angle_beta   90.00
_cell.angle_gamma   90.00
#
_symmetry.space_group_name_H-M   'P 1'
#
loop_
_entity.id
_entity.type
_entity.pdbx_description
1 polymer ?
#
loop_
_entity_poly.entity_id
_entity_poly.type
_entity_poly.pdbx_seq_one_letter_code
_entity_poly.pdbx_strand_id
1 'polypeptide(L)' 'KFMCNDESCTGQTFGRPSELRRHHTTLHATNKPNFWCHDPTCPRSVERGGEAFHRKDKLAAHVNSMHS' A
#
# COMPACT_ATOMS: atom_id res chain seq x y z
N LYS A 1 -8.30 -15.25 -15.70
CA LYS A 1 -7.09 -14.55 -15.18
C LYS A 1 -7.22 -13.07 -15.52
N PHE A 2 -6.85 -12.17 -14.62
CA PHE A 2 -6.98 -10.72 -14.80
C PHE A 2 -5.60 -10.13 -15.13
N MET A 3 -5.51 -9.11 -15.98
CA MET A 3 -4.23 -8.55 -16.45
C MET A 3 -4.23 -7.03 -16.37
N CYS A 4 -3.05 -6.44 -16.16
CA CYS A 4 -2.86 -5.01 -16.31
C CYS A 4 -2.49 -4.70 -17.77
N ASN A 5 -3.04 -3.61 -18.31
CA ASN A 5 -2.83 -3.19 -19.70
C ASN A 5 -1.73 -2.12 -19.84
N ASP A 6 -1.10 -1.73 -18.74
CA ASP A 6 -0.01 -0.77 -18.75
C ASP A 6 1.27 -1.43 -19.29
N GLU A 7 2.00 -0.75 -20.17
CA GLU A 7 3.21 -1.28 -20.81
C GLU A 7 4.27 -1.69 -19.77
N SER A 8 4.36 -0.96 -18.66
CA SER A 8 5.27 -1.27 -17.55
C SER A 8 4.90 -2.56 -16.79
N CYS A 9 3.69 -3.07 -16.98
CA CYS A 9 3.15 -4.22 -16.27
C CYS A 9 2.87 -5.43 -17.18
N THR A 10 3.39 -5.40 -18.41
CA THR A 10 3.27 -6.46 -19.39
C THR A 10 3.64 -7.83 -18.80
N GLY A 11 2.76 -8.82 -18.95
CA GLY A 11 2.96 -10.17 -18.43
C GLY A 11 2.51 -10.40 -16.98
N GLN A 12 2.10 -9.36 -16.24
CA GLN A 12 1.52 -9.55 -14.91
C GLN A 12 0.08 -10.08 -15.01
N THR A 13 -0.15 -11.25 -14.41
CA THR A 13 -1.47 -11.87 -14.33
C THR A 13 -1.89 -12.05 -12.87
N PHE A 14 -3.16 -11.81 -12.59
CA PHE A 14 -3.76 -11.87 -11.27
C PHE A 14 -4.84 -12.96 -11.23
N GLY A 15 -4.93 -13.64 -10.10
CA GLY A 15 -5.94 -14.68 -9.87
C GLY A 15 -7.34 -14.10 -9.71
N ARG A 16 -7.45 -12.91 -9.10
CA ARG A 16 -8.73 -12.26 -8.77
C ARG A 16 -8.82 -10.81 -9.28
N PRO A 17 -10.04 -10.29 -9.56
CA PRO A 17 -10.20 -8.89 -9.94
C PRO A 17 -9.77 -7.92 -8.84
N SER A 18 -9.93 -8.31 -7.57
CA SER A 18 -9.50 -7.51 -6.41
C SER A 18 -7.98 -7.32 -6.36
N GLU A 19 -7.21 -8.32 -6.79
CA GLU A 19 -5.75 -8.24 -6.87
C GLU A 19 -5.31 -7.28 -7.98
N LEU A 20 -5.94 -7.35 -9.16
CA LEU A 20 -5.70 -6.40 -10.25
C LEU A 20 -6.06 -4.96 -9.83
N ARG A 21 -7.23 -4.77 -9.21
CA ARG A 21 -7.62 -3.43 -8.69
C ARG A 21 -6.59 -2.90 -7.71
N ARG A 22 -6.15 -3.74 -6.77
CA ARG A 22 -5.13 -3.37 -5.78
C ARG A 22 -3.84 -2.94 -6.47
N HIS A 23 -3.33 -3.76 -7.39
CA HIS A 23 -2.15 -3.46 -8.19
C HIS A 23 -2.29 -2.09 -8.88
N HIS A 24 -3.43 -1.83 -9.52
CA HIS A 24 -3.68 -0.55 -10.19
C HIS A 24 -3.70 0.62 -9.21
N THR A 25 -4.35 0.48 -8.05
CA THR A 25 -4.39 1.54 -7.03
C THR A 25 -3.03 1.83 -6.39
N THR A 26 -2.10 0.87 -6.40
CA THR A 26 -0.77 1.05 -5.79
C THR A 26 0.28 1.55 -6.77
N LEU A 27 0.23 1.09 -8.03
CA LEU A 27 1.25 1.40 -9.04
C LEU A 27 0.82 2.50 -10.01
N HIS A 28 -0.42 2.45 -10.50
CA HIS A 28 -0.91 3.33 -11.56
C HIS A 28 -1.79 4.49 -11.06
N ALA A 29 -2.21 4.50 -9.80
CA ALA A 29 -2.97 5.64 -9.27
C ALA A 29 -2.09 6.89 -9.17
N THR A 30 -2.56 7.99 -9.77
CA THR A 30 -1.94 9.32 -9.66
C THR A 30 -1.88 9.79 -8.21
N ASN A 31 -2.96 9.54 -7.44
CA ASN A 31 -3.04 9.87 -6.02
C ASN A 31 -2.95 8.59 -5.20
N LYS A 32 -1.73 8.23 -4.80
CA LYS A 32 -1.48 7.07 -3.94
C LYS A 32 -1.91 7.42 -2.51
N PRO A 33 -2.76 6.60 -1.86
CA PRO A 33 -3.14 6.85 -0.49
C PRO A 33 -1.93 6.65 0.43
N ASN A 34 -1.65 7.67 1.25
CA ASN A 34 -0.66 7.60 2.31
C ASN A 34 -1.38 7.26 3.62
N PHE A 35 -1.04 6.11 4.20
CA PHE A 35 -1.54 5.69 5.50
C PHE A 35 -0.42 5.87 6.52
N TRP A 36 -0.65 6.68 7.56
CA TRP A 36 0.36 7.00 8.57
C TRP A 36 0.15 6.21 9.86
N CYS A 37 1.24 5.92 10.57
CA CYS A 37 1.13 5.51 11.97
C CYS A 37 0.77 6.73 12.83
N HIS A 38 -0.23 6.60 13.69
CA HIS A 38 -0.68 7.69 14.58
C HIS A 38 0.03 7.70 15.93
N ASP A 39 0.92 6.73 16.18
CA ASP A 39 1.74 6.73 17.39
C ASP A 39 2.84 7.80 17.25
N PRO A 40 2.87 8.84 18.11
CA PRO A 40 3.79 9.97 17.97
C PRO A 40 5.26 9.57 18.20
N THR A 41 5.51 8.46 18.89
CA THR A 41 6.85 7.95 19.16
C THR A 41 7.36 7.03 18.06
N CYS A 42 6.47 6.53 17.22
CA CYS A 42 6.81 5.62 16.13
C CYS A 42 7.66 6.31 15.06
N PRO A 43 8.78 5.71 14.62
CA PRO A 43 9.60 6.24 13.51
C PRO A 43 8.84 6.37 12.18
N ARG A 44 7.71 5.68 12.03
CA ARG A 44 6.85 5.72 10.83
C ARG A 44 5.61 6.60 11.00
N SER A 45 5.60 7.44 12.04
CA SER A 45 4.60 8.47 12.18
C SER A 45 4.88 9.66 11.28
N VAL A 46 3.84 10.45 11.05
CA VAL A 46 3.96 11.72 10.31
C VAL A 46 4.87 12.69 11.06
N GLU A 47 4.77 12.72 12.40
CA GLU A 47 5.52 13.62 13.29
C GLU A 47 7.03 13.35 13.26
N ARG A 48 7.42 12.08 13.05
CA ARG A 48 8.83 11.67 12.99
C ARG A 48 9.41 11.73 11.59
N GLY A 49 8.65 12.21 10.61
CA GLY A 49 9.08 12.32 9.21
C GLY A 49 9.35 10.96 8.55
N GLY A 50 8.66 9.91 9.01
CA GLY A 50 8.84 8.57 8.49
C GLY A 50 8.25 8.35 7.09
N GLU A 51 8.27 7.10 6.62
CA GLU A 51 7.61 6.72 5.37
C GLU A 51 6.16 6.25 5.61
N ALA A 52 5.22 6.85 4.88
CA ALA A 52 3.83 6.43 4.88
C ALA A 52 3.66 5.04 4.24
N PHE A 53 2.68 4.29 4.71
CA PHE A 53 2.31 3.03 4.11
C PHE A 53 1.44 3.30 2.89
N HIS A 54 1.68 2.54 1.81
CA HIS A 54 0.84 2.60 0.62
C HIS A 54 -0.47 1.79 0.75
N ARG A 55 -0.65 1.04 1.84
CA ARG A 55 -1.80 0.16 2.06
C ARG A 55 -2.23 0.08 3.53
N LYS A 56 -3.55 0.07 3.76
CA LYS A 56 -4.16 -0.02 5.10
C LYS A 56 -3.82 -1.32 5.84
N ASP A 57 -3.80 -2.47 5.16
CA ASP A 57 -3.45 -3.74 5.81
C ASP A 57 -1.99 -3.79 6.26
N LYS A 58 -1.09 -3.11 5.55
CA LYS A 58 0.31 -2.99 5.95
C LYS A 58 0.48 -2.09 7.18
N LEU A 59 -0.30 -1.00 7.27
CA LEU A 59 -0.37 -0.20 8.49
C LEU A 59 -0.92 -1.03 9.66
N ALA A 60 -2.03 -1.76 9.48
CA ALA A 60 -2.62 -2.59 10.53
C ALA A 60 -1.64 -3.67 11.02
N ALA A 61 -0.97 -4.37 10.11
CA ALA A 61 0.06 -5.35 10.48
C ALA A 61 1.22 -4.72 11.25
N HIS A 62 1.65 -3.51 10.88
CA HIS A 62 2.66 -2.78 11.63
C HIS A 62 2.22 -2.42 13.04
N VAL A 63 1.00 -1.88 13.19
CA VAL A 63 0.45 -1.51 14.50
C VAL A 63 0.36 -2.75 15.39
N ASN A 64 -0.15 -3.87 14.87
CA ASN A 64 -0.25 -5.11 15.62
C ASN A 64 1.11 -5.71 16.00
N SER A 65 2.16 -5.45 15.23
CA SER A 65 3.49 -6.01 15.49
C SER A 65 4.36 -5.11 16.38
N MET A 66 4.14 -3.80 16.37
CA MET A 66 5.02 -2.82 17.03
C MET A 66 4.36 -2.13 18.22
N HIS A 67 3.02 -2.07 18.26
CA HIS A 67 2.24 -1.29 19.22
C HIS A 67 1.16 -2.13 19.92
N SER A 68 1.27 -3.46 19.91
CA SER A 68 0.40 -4.38 20.67
C SER A 68 1.02 -4.80 21.99
#